data_AF-B4J7W0-F1
#
_entry.id   AF-B4J7W0-F1
#
_cell.length_a   1.000
_cell.length_b   1.000
_cell.length_c   1.000
_cell.angle_alpha   90.00
_cell.angle_beta   90.00
_cell.angle_gamma   90.00
#
_symmetry.space_group_name_H-M   'P 1'
#
loop_
_entity.id
_entity.type
_entity.pdbx_description
1 polymer ?
#
loop_
_entity_poly.entity_id
_entity_poly.type
_entity_poly.pdbx_seq_one_letter_code
_entity_poly.pdbx_strand_id
1 'polypeptide(L)'
;MRKYQQLALLLISCFSVGILLMYKTENNRLKYVLKYVNFFGRNDAAALRRLQNGTGSEDEHHWSKSVFSKPLPVWQLIGDSFHAYSAYWKRNELVAGGEAHIIVVGRQGAVVDFRCSFDVGGRSVQGKFRFQRDASEGVVDDKGTTFTNYNFFCQVSRNFGQPEYVSFSDTTSPTKRQVKLRLRHLKPVATDSKATDTKATTASTVHHVHPLPATICVDLVSFNLSSRFARNTDALLQFFIFHQALGVEHFLVYNYDELPEQVVRLLDNTNMHIYGLPFNFPFLQTNTTAARIRQLLQSDCLLRNVNYASFTMLLTPNELVFPSTRFAGGMAKGSLQQQLRHYSTETSRFELATFAVCFDEQKKLLIDNVQYDPEVKALYKLLLYRLELPAAQLLLPTATSVELPLSSGFAHRYIDCQHVGGDGLHDWRNGVRQDLMDHINVLRNEVDLLI
;
A
#
# COMPACT_ATOMS: atom_id res chain seq x y z
N MET A 1 -48.61 -3.57 -55.53
CA MET A 1 -47.60 -4.43 -54.84
C MET A 1 -46.40 -3.66 -54.26
N ARG A 2 -45.90 -2.57 -54.88
CA ARG A 2 -44.78 -1.77 -54.33
C ARG A 2 -45.01 -1.20 -52.92
N LYS A 3 -46.23 -0.74 -52.60
CA LYS A 3 -46.56 -0.17 -51.28
C LYS A 3 -46.46 -1.20 -50.13
N TYR A 4 -46.85 -2.45 -50.39
CA TYR A 4 -46.74 -3.53 -49.41
C TYR A 4 -45.29 -4.01 -49.23
N GLN A 5 -44.48 -3.98 -50.29
CA GLN A 5 -43.04 -4.28 -50.20
C GLN A 5 -42.27 -3.23 -49.39
N GLN A 6 -42.58 -1.94 -49.56
CA GLN A 6 -41.96 -0.87 -48.75
C GLN A 6 -42.34 -0.96 -47.27
N LEU A 7 -43.60 -1.28 -46.97
CA LEU A 7 -44.05 -1.51 -45.60
C LEU A 7 -43.33 -2.72 -44.95
N ALA A 8 -43.21 -3.83 -45.69
CA ALA A 8 -42.53 -5.03 -45.21
C ALA A 8 -41.04 -4.78 -44.92
N LEU A 9 -40.35 -4.04 -45.78
CA LEU A 9 -38.93 -3.66 -45.56
C LEU A 9 -38.75 -2.78 -44.32
N LEU A 10 -39.66 -1.84 -44.09
CA LEU A 10 -39.64 -0.98 -42.90
C LEU A 10 -39.86 -1.80 -41.63
N LEU A 11 -40.83 -2.73 -41.64
CA LEU A 11 -41.08 -3.62 -40.51
C LEU A 11 -39.88 -4.54 -40.22
N ILE A 12 -39.25 -5.11 -41.25
CA ILE A 12 -38.04 -5.94 -41.09
C ILE A 12 -36.88 -5.11 -40.53
N SER A 13 -36.71 -3.86 -40.99
CA SER A 13 -35.68 -2.95 -40.47
C SER A 13 -35.92 -2.60 -39.00
N CYS A 14 -37.15 -2.28 -38.60
CA CYS A 14 -37.48 -2.01 -37.20
C CYS A 14 -37.25 -3.25 -36.32
N PHE A 15 -37.63 -4.43 -36.81
CA PHE A 15 -37.44 -5.69 -36.08
C PHE A 15 -35.94 -6.03 -35.92
N SER A 16 -35.14 -5.82 -36.97
CA SER A 16 -33.69 -5.95 -36.95
C SER A 16 -33.04 -5.06 -35.89
N VAL A 17 -33.40 -3.78 -35.84
CA VAL A 17 -32.87 -2.83 -34.84
C VAL A 17 -33.32 -3.23 -33.43
N GLY A 18 -34.57 -3.68 -33.26
CA GLY A 18 -35.08 -4.17 -31.98
C GLY A 18 -34.29 -5.37 -31.45
N ILE A 19 -34.02 -6.36 -32.31
CA ILE A 19 -33.18 -7.53 -31.95
C ILE A 19 -31.77 -7.09 -31.58
N LEU A 20 -31.18 -6.14 -32.31
CA LEU A 20 -29.81 -5.67 -32.08
C LEU A 20 -29.69 -4.92 -30.75
N LEU A 21 -30.70 -4.12 -30.39
CA LEU A 21 -30.80 -3.49 -29.08
C LEU A 21 -30.99 -4.51 -27.97
N MET A 22 -31.86 -5.50 -28.15
CA MET A 22 -32.06 -6.56 -27.16
C MET A 22 -30.78 -7.37 -26.95
N TYR A 23 -30.07 -7.71 -28.03
CA TYR A 23 -28.78 -8.39 -27.97
C TYR A 23 -27.72 -7.55 -27.26
N LYS A 24 -27.68 -6.24 -27.49
CA LYS A 24 -26.78 -5.32 -26.77
C LYS A 24 -27.10 -5.29 -25.27
N THR A 25 -28.37 -5.26 -24.90
CA THR A 25 -28.82 -5.24 -23.50
C THR A 25 -28.48 -6.56 -22.81
N GLU A 26 -28.75 -7.70 -23.44
CA GLU A 26 -28.37 -9.02 -22.90
C GLU A 26 -26.86 -9.20 -22.84
N ASN A 27 -26.09 -8.77 -23.85
CA ASN A 27 -24.63 -8.84 -23.82
C ASN A 27 -24.03 -7.95 -22.71
N ASN A 28 -24.61 -6.77 -22.47
CA ASN A 28 -24.22 -5.92 -21.34
C ASN A 28 -24.58 -6.57 -19.99
N ARG A 29 -25.75 -7.20 -19.89
CA ARG A 29 -26.16 -7.96 -18.71
C ARG A 29 -25.26 -9.16 -18.49
N LEU A 30 -24.87 -9.88 -19.54
CA LEU A 30 -23.95 -11.00 -19.50
C LEU A 30 -22.54 -10.57 -19.12
N LYS A 31 -22.06 -9.40 -19.57
CA LYS A 31 -20.80 -8.80 -19.09
C LYS A 31 -20.87 -8.44 -17.61
N TYR A 32 -22.01 -7.91 -17.16
CA TYR A 32 -22.24 -7.61 -15.75
C TYR A 32 -22.23 -8.91 -14.92
N VAL A 33 -22.98 -9.92 -15.35
CA VAL A 33 -23.02 -11.24 -14.71
C VAL A 33 -21.68 -11.94 -14.82
N LEU A 34 -20.92 -11.84 -15.90
CA LEU A 34 -19.54 -12.37 -16.00
C LEU A 34 -18.58 -11.63 -15.08
N LYS A 35 -18.76 -10.32 -14.86
CA LYS A 35 -18.00 -9.56 -13.86
C LYS A 35 -18.30 -10.05 -12.44
N TYR A 36 -19.56 -10.37 -12.14
CA TYR A 36 -20.00 -10.87 -10.83
C TYR A 36 -19.81 -12.39 -10.63
N VAL A 37 -19.87 -13.21 -11.68
CA VAL A 37 -19.64 -14.68 -11.63
C VAL A 37 -18.14 -14.98 -11.66
N ASN A 38 -17.32 -14.12 -12.29
CA ASN A 38 -15.87 -14.13 -12.06
C ASN A 38 -15.48 -13.78 -10.61
N PHE A 39 -16.41 -13.32 -9.79
CA PHE A 39 -16.16 -13.07 -8.36
C PHE A 39 -16.26 -14.36 -7.53
N PHE A 40 -17.13 -15.31 -7.91
CA PHE A 40 -17.40 -16.52 -7.11
C PHE A 40 -16.61 -17.77 -7.52
N GLY A 41 -15.82 -17.70 -8.60
CA GLY A 41 -15.05 -18.84 -9.13
C GLY A 41 -13.55 -18.61 -9.29
N ARG A 42 -12.96 -17.62 -8.60
CA ARG A 42 -11.57 -17.19 -8.79
C ARG A 42 -10.57 -18.31 -8.45
N ASN A 43 -10.09 -19.01 -9.47
CA ASN A 43 -8.75 -19.62 -9.44
C ASN A 43 -7.74 -18.47 -9.55
N ASP A 44 -7.08 -18.17 -8.42
CA ASP A 44 -6.15 -17.06 -8.20
C ASP A 44 -5.10 -16.87 -9.31
N ALA A 45 -4.71 -17.94 -10.00
CA ALA A 45 -3.71 -17.91 -11.07
C ALA A 45 -4.10 -17.05 -12.30
N ALA A 46 -5.39 -16.95 -12.65
CA ALA A 46 -5.83 -16.24 -13.86
C ALA A 46 -5.95 -14.72 -13.66
N ALA A 47 -6.31 -14.27 -12.46
CA ALA A 47 -6.28 -12.86 -12.07
C ALA A 47 -4.83 -12.37 -11.92
N LEU A 48 -3.97 -13.18 -11.32
CA LEU A 48 -2.53 -12.92 -11.25
C LEU A 48 -1.90 -12.80 -12.65
N ARG A 49 -2.31 -13.63 -13.63
CA ARG A 49 -1.84 -13.52 -15.03
C ARG A 49 -2.30 -12.24 -15.75
N ARG A 50 -3.49 -11.70 -15.44
CA ARG A 50 -3.95 -10.44 -16.04
C ARG A 50 -3.27 -9.22 -15.43
N LEU A 51 -3.04 -9.20 -14.12
CA LEU A 51 -2.20 -8.19 -13.46
C LEU A 51 -0.74 -8.27 -13.93
N GLN A 52 -0.26 -9.47 -14.24
CA GLN A 52 1.10 -9.68 -14.75
C GLN A 52 1.28 -9.31 -16.24
N ASN A 53 0.22 -9.29 -17.04
CA ASN A 53 0.27 -8.98 -18.48
C ASN A 53 -0.22 -7.55 -18.83
N GLY A 54 -0.94 -6.87 -17.94
CA GLY A 54 -1.42 -5.51 -18.17
C GLY A 54 -0.41 -4.47 -17.75
N THR A 55 0.63 -4.22 -18.57
CA THR A 55 1.35 -2.94 -18.75
C THR A 55 2.77 -3.20 -19.30
N GLY A 56 2.86 -3.36 -20.62
CA GLY A 56 4.13 -3.35 -21.35
C GLY A 56 4.43 -1.95 -21.89
N SER A 57 5.57 -1.39 -21.47
CA SER A 57 6.53 -0.72 -22.36
C SER A 57 7.92 -0.79 -21.71
N GLU A 58 8.85 -1.30 -22.51
CA GLU A 58 10.31 -1.41 -22.37
C GLU A 58 10.91 0.01 -22.23
N ASP A 59 12.01 0.34 -21.55
CA ASP A 59 13.27 -0.39 -21.31
C ASP A 59 14.17 0.33 -20.27
N GLU A 60 13.63 0.82 -19.15
CA GLU A 60 14.42 1.34 -18.01
C GLU A 60 13.67 1.22 -16.65
N HIS A 61 12.35 1.09 -16.68
CA HIS A 61 11.44 0.97 -15.52
C HIS A 61 11.29 -0.45 -14.94
N HIS A 62 12.04 -1.43 -15.44
CA HIS A 62 11.88 -2.83 -15.08
C HIS A 62 12.27 -3.13 -13.61
N TRP A 63 13.22 -2.36 -13.05
CA TRP A 63 13.67 -2.54 -11.66
C TRP A 63 12.59 -2.10 -10.66
N SER A 64 12.12 -0.85 -10.73
CA SER A 64 11.15 -0.33 -9.75
C SER A 64 9.81 -1.03 -9.82
N LYS A 65 9.32 -1.36 -11.04
CA LYS A 65 8.00 -1.98 -11.24
C LYS A 65 7.92 -3.38 -10.65
N SER A 66 8.96 -4.20 -10.86
CA SER A 66 9.05 -5.54 -10.30
C SER A 66 9.32 -5.53 -8.81
N VAL A 67 10.11 -4.55 -8.31
CA VAL A 67 10.51 -4.50 -6.92
C VAL A 67 9.31 -4.36 -5.99
N PHE A 68 8.40 -3.41 -6.15
CA PHE A 68 7.32 -3.23 -5.16
C PHE A 68 6.10 -4.14 -5.35
N SER A 69 5.84 -4.59 -6.59
CA SER A 69 4.69 -5.44 -6.91
C SER A 69 4.94 -6.93 -6.73
N LYS A 70 6.19 -7.42 -6.85
CA LYS A 70 6.49 -8.85 -6.79
C LYS A 70 7.22 -9.26 -5.50
N PRO A 71 6.92 -10.44 -4.92
CA PRO A 71 5.73 -11.24 -5.21
C PRO A 71 4.45 -10.50 -4.80
N LEU A 72 3.37 -10.74 -5.56
CA LEU A 72 2.06 -10.19 -5.25
C LEU A 72 1.60 -10.77 -3.90
N PRO A 73 1.21 -9.94 -2.92
CA PRO A 73 0.71 -10.43 -1.65
C PRO A 73 -0.70 -10.96 -1.84
N VAL A 74 -0.99 -12.14 -1.32
CA VAL A 74 -2.32 -12.76 -1.39
C VAL A 74 -2.49 -13.59 -0.13
N TRP A 75 -3.66 -13.49 0.51
CA TRP A 75 -3.99 -14.33 1.64
C TRP A 75 -4.10 -15.80 1.20
N GLN A 76 -3.22 -16.65 1.76
CA GLN A 76 -3.16 -18.08 1.50
C GLN A 76 -3.39 -18.84 2.80
N LEU A 77 -4.34 -19.77 2.79
CA LEU A 77 -4.60 -20.64 3.93
C LEU A 77 -3.35 -21.50 4.23
N ILE A 78 -2.84 -21.43 5.45
CA ILE A 78 -1.76 -22.26 5.99
C ILE A 78 -2.30 -23.07 7.18
N GLY A 79 -2.19 -24.40 7.12
CA GLY A 79 -2.91 -25.27 8.05
C GLY A 79 -4.43 -25.15 7.89
N ASP A 80 -5.17 -25.23 8.99
CA ASP A 80 -6.64 -25.19 8.95
C ASP A 80 -7.26 -23.88 9.46
N SER A 81 -6.50 -23.10 10.24
CA SER A 81 -7.03 -21.91 10.94
C SER A 81 -6.26 -20.62 10.68
N PHE A 82 -5.22 -20.63 9.86
CA PHE A 82 -4.32 -19.50 9.64
C PHE A 82 -4.24 -19.13 8.16
N HIS A 83 -4.06 -17.84 7.87
CA HIS A 83 -3.82 -17.34 6.52
C HIS A 83 -2.57 -16.45 6.52
N ALA A 84 -1.66 -16.69 5.58
CA ALA A 84 -0.47 -15.88 5.38
C ALA A 84 -0.66 -14.94 4.18
N TYR A 85 -0.21 -13.69 4.31
CA TYR A 85 -0.38 -12.68 3.27
C TYR A 85 0.89 -12.46 2.43
N SER A 86 2.00 -12.24 3.10
CA SER A 86 3.28 -11.82 2.50
C SER A 86 4.43 -12.42 3.29
N ALA A 87 5.51 -12.79 2.59
CA ALA A 87 6.70 -13.38 3.18
C ALA A 87 7.95 -12.64 2.74
N TYR A 88 8.81 -12.33 3.70
CA TYR A 88 10.01 -11.50 3.53
C TYR A 88 11.23 -12.26 4.00
N TRP A 89 12.33 -12.20 3.25
CA TRP A 89 13.61 -12.78 3.62
C TRP A 89 14.59 -11.70 4.05
N LYS A 90 15.10 -11.87 5.27
CA LYS A 90 16.17 -11.06 5.86
C LYS A 90 17.42 -11.93 6.04
N ARG A 91 18.47 -11.61 5.30
CA ARG A 91 19.79 -12.22 5.53
C ARG A 91 20.45 -11.60 6.76
N ASN A 92 21.04 -12.43 7.62
CA ASN A 92 21.86 -11.94 8.73
C ASN A 92 23.21 -11.46 8.20
N GLU A 93 23.63 -10.26 8.60
CA GLU A 93 24.88 -9.65 8.13
C GLU A 93 26.09 -10.18 8.89
N LEU A 94 25.94 -10.38 10.20
CA LEU A 94 27.04 -10.73 11.10
C LEU A 94 27.16 -12.24 11.34
N VAL A 95 26.14 -13.03 10.99
CA VAL A 95 26.08 -14.47 11.25
C VAL A 95 25.56 -15.19 10.02
N ALA A 96 26.04 -16.41 9.80
CA ALA A 96 25.54 -17.27 8.72
C ALA A 96 24.01 -17.50 8.85
N GLY A 97 23.33 -17.54 7.70
CA GLY A 97 21.90 -17.77 7.61
C GLY A 97 21.06 -16.49 7.54
N GLY A 98 19.84 -16.58 8.05
CA GLY A 98 18.83 -15.55 7.89
C GLY A 98 17.50 -15.95 8.51
N GLU A 99 16.52 -15.10 8.33
CA GLU A 99 15.18 -15.25 8.89
C GLU A 99 14.14 -14.84 7.84
N ALA A 100 13.09 -15.64 7.70
CA ALA A 100 11.89 -15.21 7.01
C ALA A 100 10.89 -14.63 8.00
N HIS A 101 10.30 -13.49 7.65
CA HIS A 101 9.20 -12.84 8.35
C HIS A 101 7.94 -12.96 7.50
N ILE A 102 6.88 -13.53 8.06
CA ILE A 102 5.59 -13.71 7.40
C ILE A 102 4.49 -13.01 8.19
N ILE A 103 3.64 -12.27 7.48
CA ILE A 103 2.43 -11.64 8.04
C ILE A 103 1.30 -12.67 7.98
N VAL A 104 0.71 -12.97 9.14
CA VAL A 104 -0.28 -14.04 9.30
C VAL A 104 -1.48 -13.55 10.12
N VAL A 105 -2.67 -14.03 9.78
CA VAL A 105 -3.86 -13.95 10.61
C VAL A 105 -4.35 -15.34 10.95
N GLY A 106 -4.77 -15.55 12.20
CA GLY A 106 -5.35 -16.81 12.66
C GLY A 106 -6.75 -16.60 13.20
N ARG A 107 -7.59 -17.62 13.16
CA ARG A 107 -8.85 -17.63 13.92
C ARG A 107 -8.56 -17.41 15.40
N GLN A 108 -9.41 -16.64 16.07
CA GLN A 108 -9.28 -16.43 17.51
C GLN A 108 -9.27 -17.79 18.25
N GLY A 109 -8.33 -17.96 19.18
CA GLY A 109 -8.19 -19.21 19.95
C GLY A 109 -7.49 -20.37 19.23
N ALA A 110 -7.06 -20.19 17.97
CA ALA A 110 -6.32 -21.22 17.26
C ALA A 110 -4.94 -21.49 17.90
N VAL A 111 -4.56 -22.77 17.97
CA VAL A 111 -3.26 -23.19 18.48
C VAL A 111 -2.20 -22.98 17.41
N VAL A 112 -1.14 -22.25 17.75
CA VAL A 112 -0.02 -21.97 16.83
C VAL A 112 1.06 -23.03 17.03
N ASP A 113 1.08 -24.05 16.17
CA ASP A 113 2.16 -25.04 16.13
C ASP A 113 2.47 -25.42 14.68
N PHE A 114 3.66 -25.02 14.22
CA PHE A 114 4.09 -25.17 12.84
C PHE A 114 5.55 -25.60 12.77
N ARG A 115 5.85 -26.38 11.74
CA ARG A 115 7.23 -26.55 11.24
C ARG A 115 7.42 -25.69 10.00
N CYS A 116 8.61 -25.15 9.83
CA CYS A 116 8.95 -24.32 8.68
C CYS A 116 10.19 -24.84 7.95
N SER A 117 10.23 -24.65 6.63
CA SER A 117 11.34 -25.04 5.77
C SER A 117 11.50 -24.08 4.60
N PHE A 118 12.71 -24.01 4.05
CA PHE A 118 13.07 -23.19 2.91
C PHE A 118 13.29 -24.03 1.67
N ASP A 119 12.85 -23.53 0.52
CA ASP A 119 13.18 -24.10 -0.79
C ASP A 119 14.36 -23.33 -1.40
N VAL A 120 15.46 -24.05 -1.61
CA VAL A 120 16.73 -23.51 -2.08
C VAL A 120 17.21 -24.34 -3.26
N GLY A 121 16.90 -23.88 -4.48
CA GLY A 121 17.26 -24.61 -5.71
C GLY A 121 16.68 -26.03 -5.74
N GLY A 122 15.46 -26.22 -5.22
CA GLY A 122 14.77 -27.51 -5.17
C GLY A 122 15.11 -28.37 -3.95
N ARG A 123 16.02 -27.93 -3.07
CA ARG A 123 16.33 -28.61 -1.80
C ARG A 123 15.56 -27.98 -0.65
N SER A 124 14.95 -28.81 0.18
CA SER A 124 14.28 -28.37 1.40
C SER A 124 15.26 -28.26 2.57
N VAL A 125 15.35 -27.09 3.18
CA VAL A 125 16.17 -26.83 4.38
C VAL A 125 15.26 -26.50 5.56
N GLN A 126 15.31 -27.31 6.61
CA GLN A 126 14.47 -27.09 7.79
C GLN A 126 14.93 -25.87 8.59
N GLY A 127 13.99 -25.00 8.95
CA GLY A 127 14.20 -23.84 9.82
C GLY A 127 13.60 -24.03 11.21
N LYS A 128 13.96 -23.12 12.12
CA LYS A 128 13.39 -22.98 13.46
C LYS A 128 12.22 -22.01 13.40
N PHE A 129 11.01 -22.52 13.68
CA PHE A 129 9.81 -21.71 13.75
C PHE A 129 9.75 -20.91 15.06
N ARG A 130 9.29 -19.66 14.97
CA ARG A 130 8.87 -18.81 16.08
C ARG A 130 7.68 -17.97 15.64
N PHE A 131 6.92 -17.44 16.57
CA PHE A 131 5.88 -16.48 16.27
C PHE A 131 5.80 -15.42 17.35
N GLN A 132 5.25 -14.27 16.97
CA GLN A 132 4.85 -13.21 17.86
C GLN A 132 3.40 -12.87 17.59
N ARG A 133 2.59 -12.75 18.64
CA ARG A 133 1.25 -12.19 18.57
C ARG A 133 1.33 -10.68 18.69
N ASP A 134 0.54 -9.95 17.92
CA ASP A 134 0.53 -8.48 18.03
C ASP A 134 0.04 -8.04 19.42
N ALA A 135 0.82 -7.20 20.09
CA ALA A 135 0.63 -6.83 21.50
C ALA A 135 -0.57 -5.90 21.75
N SER A 136 -1.15 -5.32 20.70
CA SER A 136 -2.35 -4.47 20.76
C SER A 136 -3.62 -5.21 21.18
N GLU A 137 -3.56 -6.55 21.27
CA GLU A 137 -4.67 -7.38 21.75
C GLU A 137 -4.87 -7.37 23.28
N GLY A 138 -3.93 -6.81 24.05
CA GLY A 138 -3.96 -6.88 25.52
C GLY A 138 -4.86 -5.88 26.26
N VAL A 139 -5.41 -4.87 25.58
CA VAL A 139 -6.08 -3.73 26.27
C VAL A 139 -7.60 -3.70 26.08
N VAL A 140 -8.15 -4.43 25.11
CA VAL A 140 -9.61 -4.55 24.93
C VAL A 140 -9.90 -6.01 24.64
N ASP A 141 -10.56 -6.68 25.59
CA ASP A 141 -11.17 -8.00 25.42
C ASP A 141 -12.31 -7.87 24.39
N ASP A 142 -11.90 -7.77 23.12
CA ASP A 142 -12.77 -7.40 22.02
C ASP A 142 -13.47 -8.66 21.54
N LYS A 143 -14.50 -9.07 22.31
CA LYS A 143 -15.34 -10.27 22.07
C LYS A 143 -16.00 -10.29 20.69
N GLY A 144 -15.90 -9.20 19.93
CA GLY A 144 -16.38 -9.10 18.54
C GLY A 144 -15.34 -9.43 17.46
N THR A 145 -14.09 -9.73 17.80
CA THR A 145 -13.02 -9.97 16.81
C THR A 145 -12.87 -11.45 16.48
N THR A 146 -12.95 -11.80 15.19
CA THR A 146 -12.93 -13.20 14.73
C THR A 146 -11.52 -13.73 14.45
N PHE A 147 -10.51 -12.85 14.48
CA PHE A 147 -9.13 -13.17 14.14
C PHE A 147 -8.10 -12.47 15.02
N THR A 148 -6.90 -13.06 15.05
CA THR A 148 -5.70 -12.55 15.72
C THR A 148 -4.59 -12.35 14.70
N ASN A 149 -3.84 -11.25 14.84
CA ASN A 149 -2.66 -10.96 14.03
C ASN A 149 -1.42 -11.64 14.61
N TYR A 150 -0.64 -12.25 13.72
CA TYR A 150 0.62 -12.91 14.04
C TYR A 150 1.73 -12.51 13.08
N ASN A 151 2.93 -12.42 13.62
CA ASN A 151 4.17 -12.40 12.87
C ASN A 151 4.82 -13.78 13.01
N PHE A 152 4.91 -14.53 11.91
CA PHE A 152 5.59 -15.82 11.89
C PHE A 152 7.04 -15.62 11.44
N PHE A 153 7.94 -16.31 12.11
CA PHE A 153 9.37 -16.27 11.83
C PHE A 153 9.89 -17.67 11.55
N CYS A 154 10.68 -17.81 10.50
CA CYS A 154 11.42 -19.04 10.21
C CYS A 154 12.91 -18.73 10.14
N GLN A 155 13.68 -19.20 11.12
CA GLN A 155 15.10 -18.87 11.25
C GLN A 155 15.99 -20.04 10.83
N VAL A 156 17.10 -19.72 10.16
CA VAL A 156 18.16 -20.67 9.85
C VAL A 156 19.52 -20.11 10.24
N SER A 157 20.40 -20.98 10.73
CA SER A 157 21.76 -20.62 11.18
C SER A 157 22.86 -20.93 10.15
N ARG A 158 22.51 -21.63 9.07
CA ARG A 158 23.44 -21.99 8.00
C ARG A 158 23.20 -21.12 6.78
N ASN A 159 24.27 -20.73 6.10
CA ASN A 159 24.15 -20.04 4.82
C ASN A 159 23.97 -21.06 3.70
N PHE A 160 22.84 -20.99 3.01
CA PHE A 160 22.52 -21.83 1.85
C PHE A 160 22.20 -20.98 0.61
N GLY A 161 22.56 -19.69 0.62
CA GLY A 161 22.24 -18.76 -0.47
C GLY A 161 20.90 -18.06 -0.25
N GLN A 162 20.21 -17.75 -1.36
CA GLN A 162 18.95 -17.00 -1.36
C GLN A 162 17.77 -17.96 -1.55
N PRO A 163 16.95 -18.21 -0.50
CA PRO A 163 15.78 -19.06 -0.62
C PRO A 163 14.68 -18.36 -1.44
N GLU A 164 14.03 -19.10 -2.33
CA GLU A 164 12.94 -18.53 -3.15
C GLU A 164 11.58 -18.65 -2.44
N TYR A 165 11.38 -19.73 -1.68
CA TYR A 165 10.14 -19.99 -0.95
C TYR A 165 10.40 -20.34 0.51
N VAL A 166 9.47 -19.97 1.37
CA VAL A 166 9.32 -20.51 2.72
C VAL A 166 8.04 -21.34 2.76
N SER A 167 8.07 -22.46 3.46
CA SER A 167 6.95 -23.38 3.56
C SER A 167 6.60 -23.66 5.01
N PHE A 168 5.31 -23.69 5.31
CA PHE A 168 4.78 -24.03 6.63
C PHE A 168 3.96 -25.31 6.56
N SER A 169 4.15 -26.17 7.55
CA SER A 169 3.33 -27.36 7.77
C SER A 169 2.79 -27.33 9.19
N ASP A 170 1.47 -27.27 9.30
CA ASP A 170 0.74 -27.38 10.56
C ASP A 170 0.95 -28.78 11.15
N THR A 171 1.40 -28.85 12.39
CA THR A 171 1.65 -30.11 13.10
C THR A 171 0.40 -30.65 13.80
N THR A 172 -0.61 -29.80 13.99
CA THR A 172 -1.88 -30.16 14.63
C THR A 172 -2.90 -30.70 13.62
N SER A 173 -2.78 -30.32 12.35
CA SER A 173 -3.68 -30.79 11.30
C SER A 173 -3.42 -32.26 10.92
N PRO A 174 -4.48 -33.09 10.76
CA PRO A 174 -4.34 -34.45 10.27
C PRO A 174 -3.83 -34.50 8.82
N THR A 175 -4.05 -33.42 8.05
CA THR A 175 -3.61 -33.32 6.67
C THR A 175 -2.35 -32.47 6.59
N LYS A 176 -1.21 -33.11 6.29
CA LYS A 176 0.07 -32.41 6.11
C LYS A 176 0.11 -31.64 4.79
N ARG A 177 -0.63 -30.53 4.72
CA ARG A 177 -0.57 -29.60 3.59
C ARG A 177 0.60 -28.64 3.80
N GLN A 178 1.54 -28.65 2.86
CA GLN A 178 2.64 -27.71 2.83
C GLN A 178 2.32 -26.60 1.82
N VAL A 179 2.27 -25.36 2.31
CA VAL A 179 2.01 -24.19 1.47
C VAL A 179 3.30 -23.42 1.28
N LYS A 180 3.67 -23.19 0.02
CA LYS A 180 4.88 -22.46 -0.37
C LYS A 180 4.56 -20.98 -0.55
N LEU A 181 5.14 -20.13 0.28
CA LEU A 181 5.06 -18.68 0.17
C LEU A 181 6.33 -18.16 -0.49
N ARG A 182 6.19 -17.38 -1.57
CA ARG A 182 7.33 -16.77 -2.25
C ARG A 182 7.93 -15.67 -1.39
N LEU A 183 9.24 -15.69 -1.23
CA LEU A 183 9.97 -14.74 -0.41
C LEU A 183 10.31 -13.47 -1.20
N ARG A 184 10.08 -12.32 -0.56
CA ARG A 184 10.60 -11.02 -0.99
C ARG A 184 11.91 -10.74 -0.26
N HIS A 185 12.99 -10.45 -0.97
CA HIS A 185 14.26 -10.13 -0.35
C HIS A 185 14.29 -8.67 0.10
N LEU A 186 14.55 -8.44 1.39
CA LEU A 186 14.55 -7.09 1.96
C LEU A 186 15.76 -6.26 1.54
N LYS A 187 16.90 -6.90 1.26
CA LYS A 187 18.05 -6.23 0.66
C LYS A 187 18.04 -6.48 -0.85
N PRO A 188 18.26 -5.44 -1.68
CA PRO A 188 18.44 -5.64 -3.10
C PRO A 188 19.61 -6.60 -3.32
N VAL A 189 19.40 -7.59 -4.19
CA VAL A 189 20.49 -8.44 -4.64
C VAL A 189 21.44 -7.53 -5.40
N ALA A 190 22.65 -7.31 -4.87
CA ALA A 190 23.72 -6.76 -5.67
C ALA A 190 23.88 -7.74 -6.83
N THR A 191 23.47 -7.32 -8.03
CA THR A 191 23.76 -8.06 -9.24
C THR A 191 25.27 -8.05 -9.40
N ASP A 192 25.92 -9.10 -8.91
CA ASP A 192 27.29 -9.44 -9.32
C ASP A 192 27.21 -9.65 -10.83
N SER A 193 27.46 -8.58 -11.59
CA SER A 193 27.75 -8.66 -13.01
C SER A 193 29.07 -9.40 -13.18
N LYS A 194 29.04 -10.73 -13.04
CA LYS A 194 30.04 -11.63 -13.60
C LYS A 194 29.80 -11.71 -15.10
N ALA A 195 30.18 -10.66 -15.81
CA ALA A 195 30.61 -10.78 -17.19
C ALA A 195 32.13 -10.93 -17.14
N THR A 196 32.59 -12.09 -17.55
CA THR A 196 33.97 -12.40 -17.90
C THR A 196 34.52 -11.30 -18.81
N ASP A 197 35.53 -10.57 -18.35
CA ASP A 197 36.61 -10.12 -19.24
C ASP A 197 37.89 -9.85 -18.45
N THR A 198 38.89 -10.64 -18.81
CA THR A 198 40.29 -10.45 -18.44
C THR A 198 40.84 -9.18 -19.08
N LYS A 199 41.32 -8.27 -18.21
CA LYS A 199 42.36 -7.23 -18.38
C LYS A 199 41.88 -5.77 -18.26
N ALA A 200 42.69 -5.04 -17.49
CA ALA A 200 42.94 -3.60 -17.48
C ALA A 200 41.99 -2.69 -16.66
N THR A 201 42.46 -2.36 -15.45
CA THR A 201 42.61 -0.99 -14.93
C THR A 201 41.69 0.10 -15.47
N THR A 202 40.56 0.32 -14.79
CA THR A 202 40.03 1.64 -14.40
C THR A 202 38.97 1.41 -13.32
N ALA A 203 38.97 2.22 -12.28
CA ALA A 203 38.07 2.11 -11.13
C ALA A 203 36.59 2.04 -11.57
N SER A 204 35.99 0.85 -11.51
CA SER A 204 34.58 0.63 -11.77
C SER A 204 33.76 1.18 -10.60
N THR A 205 33.10 2.30 -10.82
CA THR A 205 32.10 2.90 -9.92
C THR A 205 30.98 1.89 -9.66
N VAL A 206 30.93 1.39 -8.43
CA VAL A 206 29.77 0.69 -7.89
C VAL A 206 28.58 1.66 -7.96
N HIS A 207 27.59 1.38 -8.81
CA HIS A 207 26.34 2.14 -8.83
C HIS A 207 25.61 1.92 -7.49
N HIS A 208 25.85 2.80 -6.52
CA HIS A 208 25.00 2.92 -5.35
C HIS A 208 23.64 3.43 -5.80
N VAL A 209 22.64 2.54 -5.88
CA VAL A 209 21.25 2.93 -6.05
C VAL A 209 20.86 3.76 -4.84
N HIS A 210 20.71 5.08 -5.01
CA HIS A 210 20.21 5.95 -3.96
C HIS A 210 18.76 5.53 -3.61
N PRO A 211 18.41 5.45 -2.32
CA PRO A 211 17.04 5.13 -1.92
C PRO A 211 16.08 6.22 -2.41
N LEU A 212 14.85 5.81 -2.73
CA LEU A 212 13.79 6.74 -3.09
C LEU A 212 13.57 7.75 -1.95
N PRO A 213 13.27 9.02 -2.24
CA PRO A 213 13.09 10.03 -1.19
C PRO A 213 11.97 9.65 -0.21
N ALA A 214 10.83 9.24 -0.77
CA ALA A 214 9.65 8.82 -0.03
C ALA A 214 8.76 7.92 -0.88
N THR A 215 7.93 7.14 -0.20
CA THR A 215 6.89 6.28 -0.77
C THR A 215 5.61 6.46 0.03
N ILE A 216 4.45 6.24 -0.59
CA ILE A 216 3.16 6.24 0.12
C ILE A 216 2.46 4.92 -0.12
N CYS A 217 2.06 4.26 0.95
CA CYS A 217 1.09 3.19 0.88
C CYS A 217 -0.31 3.77 1.05
N VAL A 218 -1.22 3.44 0.14
CA VAL A 218 -2.59 3.92 0.12
C VAL A 218 -3.51 2.82 0.65
N ASP A 219 -4.20 3.10 1.74
CA ASP A 219 -5.18 2.20 2.38
C ASP A 219 -6.57 2.43 1.76
N LEU A 220 -6.94 1.65 0.74
CA LEU A 220 -8.33 1.59 0.26
C LEU A 220 -9.15 0.49 0.95
N VAL A 221 -8.56 -0.26 1.88
CA VAL A 221 -9.24 -1.35 2.59
C VAL A 221 -10.10 -0.77 3.70
N SER A 222 -9.51 0.08 4.53
CA SER A 222 -10.17 0.71 5.67
C SER A 222 -10.91 2.00 5.27
N PHE A 223 -10.74 2.45 4.02
CA PHE A 223 -11.32 3.70 3.53
C PHE A 223 -12.79 3.53 3.15
N ASN A 224 -13.63 4.47 3.59
CA ASN A 224 -15.05 4.47 3.24
C ASN A 224 -15.26 5.00 1.82
N LEU A 225 -15.27 4.10 0.84
CA LEU A 225 -15.52 4.40 -0.57
C LEU A 225 -16.95 4.91 -0.84
N SER A 226 -17.86 4.79 0.12
CA SER A 226 -19.22 5.33 0.00
C SER A 226 -19.34 6.78 0.47
N SER A 227 -18.29 7.35 1.06
CA SER A 227 -18.24 8.74 1.55
C SER A 227 -18.39 9.78 0.44
N ARG A 228 -18.72 11.02 0.80
CA ARG A 228 -18.80 12.14 -0.16
C ARG A 228 -17.46 12.37 -0.86
N PHE A 229 -16.37 12.40 -0.08
CA PHE A 229 -15.01 12.52 -0.61
C PHE A 229 -14.71 11.45 -1.67
N ALA A 230 -15.01 10.18 -1.40
CA ALA A 230 -14.70 9.08 -2.31
C ALA A 230 -15.49 9.11 -3.62
N ARG A 231 -16.70 9.70 -3.63
CA ARG A 231 -17.51 9.85 -4.85
C ARG A 231 -16.99 10.96 -5.76
N ASN A 232 -16.19 11.89 -5.21
CA ASN A 232 -15.58 12.95 -5.96
C ASN A 232 -14.24 12.46 -6.57
N THR A 233 -14.27 12.14 -7.87
CA THR A 233 -13.09 11.70 -8.65
C THR A 233 -11.94 12.69 -8.56
N ASP A 234 -12.23 14.00 -8.59
CA ASP A 234 -11.21 15.05 -8.54
C ASP A 234 -10.53 15.08 -7.16
N ALA A 235 -11.30 14.90 -6.08
CA ALA A 235 -10.73 14.79 -4.73
C ALA A 235 -9.79 13.59 -4.58
N LEU A 236 -10.17 12.43 -5.13
CA LEU A 236 -9.30 11.25 -5.15
C LEU A 236 -8.05 11.46 -6.00
N LEU A 237 -8.18 12.10 -7.17
CA LEU A 237 -7.06 12.42 -8.04
C LEU A 237 -6.08 13.39 -7.38
N GLN A 238 -6.62 14.43 -6.72
CA GLN A 238 -5.85 15.44 -6.01
C GLN A 238 -4.95 14.85 -4.93
N PHE A 239 -5.38 13.79 -4.24
CA PHE A 239 -4.52 13.08 -3.30
C PHE A 239 -3.20 12.64 -3.96
N PHE A 240 -3.24 12.02 -5.13
CA PHE A 240 -2.04 11.54 -5.80
C PHE A 240 -1.19 12.68 -6.35
N ILE A 241 -1.81 13.62 -7.07
CA ILE A 241 -1.13 14.77 -7.69
C ILE A 241 -0.45 15.64 -6.63
N PHE A 242 -1.12 15.90 -5.52
CA PHE A 242 -0.57 16.69 -4.42
C PHE A 242 0.70 16.05 -3.84
N HIS A 243 0.67 14.75 -3.57
CA HIS A 243 1.85 14.05 -3.05
C HIS A 243 2.94 13.88 -4.10
N GLN A 244 2.60 13.83 -5.39
CA GLN A 244 3.58 13.89 -6.47
C GLN A 244 4.32 15.24 -6.49
N ALA A 245 3.61 16.36 -6.34
CA ALA A 245 4.22 17.69 -6.26
C ALA A 245 5.18 17.82 -5.05
N LEU A 246 4.96 17.04 -3.99
CA LEU A 246 5.86 16.91 -2.84
C LEU A 246 7.11 16.05 -3.11
N GLY A 247 7.23 15.41 -4.28
CA GLY A 247 8.33 14.53 -4.64
C GLY A 247 8.09 13.05 -4.33
N VAL A 248 6.84 12.63 -4.13
CA VAL A 248 6.49 11.21 -3.99
C VAL A 248 6.08 10.64 -5.35
N GLU A 249 6.94 9.78 -5.91
CA GLU A 249 6.70 9.19 -7.23
C GLU A 249 6.09 7.78 -7.15
N HIS A 250 6.18 7.10 -6.01
CA HIS A 250 5.83 5.69 -5.86
C HIS A 250 4.70 5.46 -4.84
N PHE A 251 3.60 4.85 -5.30
CA PHE A 251 2.38 4.61 -4.53
C PHE A 251 2.02 3.12 -4.48
N LEU A 252 1.99 2.52 -3.28
CA LEU A 252 1.57 1.14 -3.07
C LEU A 252 0.11 1.12 -2.63
N VAL A 253 -0.80 0.75 -3.52
CA VAL A 253 -2.24 0.87 -3.29
C VAL A 253 -2.83 -0.47 -2.88
N TYR A 254 -3.21 -0.59 -1.61
CA TYR A 254 -3.91 -1.77 -1.10
C TYR A 254 -5.36 -1.75 -1.54
N ASN A 255 -5.87 -2.91 -1.96
CA ASN A 255 -7.20 -3.06 -2.55
C ASN A 255 -7.42 -2.17 -3.78
N TYR A 256 -6.40 -2.11 -4.64
CA TYR A 256 -6.37 -1.27 -5.84
C TYR A 256 -7.58 -1.41 -6.77
N ASP A 257 -8.22 -2.59 -6.81
CA ASP A 257 -9.42 -2.85 -7.61
C ASP A 257 -10.60 -1.91 -7.27
N GLU A 258 -10.59 -1.27 -6.09
CA GLU A 258 -11.60 -0.30 -5.68
C GLU A 258 -11.37 1.13 -6.18
N LEU A 259 -10.17 1.42 -6.72
CA LEU A 259 -9.89 2.74 -7.26
C LEU A 259 -10.73 2.97 -8.54
N PRO A 260 -11.46 4.10 -8.67
CA PRO A 260 -12.28 4.31 -9.86
C PRO A 260 -11.45 4.31 -11.14
N GLU A 261 -11.95 3.64 -12.19
CA GLU A 261 -11.23 3.50 -13.47
C GLU A 261 -10.86 4.85 -14.10
N GLN A 262 -11.69 5.88 -13.89
CA GLN A 262 -11.41 7.24 -14.34
C GLN A 262 -10.16 7.82 -13.66
N VAL A 263 -10.01 7.63 -12.34
CA VAL A 263 -8.82 8.05 -11.60
C VAL A 263 -7.60 7.32 -12.13
N VAL A 264 -7.67 5.99 -12.28
CA VAL A 264 -6.57 5.17 -12.82
C VAL A 264 -6.08 5.69 -14.17
N ARG A 265 -6.99 5.91 -15.13
CA ARG A 265 -6.65 6.39 -16.47
C ARG A 265 -5.99 7.75 -16.48
N LEU A 266 -6.39 8.64 -15.57
CA LEU A 266 -5.77 9.97 -15.45
C LEU A 266 -4.37 9.85 -14.86
N LEU A 267 -4.20 9.00 -13.84
CA LEU A 267 -2.90 8.74 -13.22
C LEU A 267 -1.92 8.05 -14.18
N ASP A 268 -2.38 7.21 -15.10
CA ASP A 268 -1.54 6.57 -16.12
C ASP A 268 -0.83 7.58 -17.04
N ASN A 269 -1.34 8.80 -17.17
CA ASN A 269 -0.72 9.88 -17.95
C ASN A 269 0.28 10.73 -17.15
N THR A 270 0.55 10.36 -15.90
CA THR A 270 1.48 11.08 -15.02
C THR A 270 2.78 10.30 -14.85
N ASN A 271 3.81 10.97 -14.32
CA ASN A 271 5.07 10.31 -13.95
C ASN A 271 4.98 9.53 -12.62
N MET A 272 3.79 9.11 -12.20
CA MET A 272 3.60 8.34 -10.96
C MET A 272 3.69 6.84 -11.23
N HIS A 273 4.24 6.12 -10.26
CA HIS A 273 4.31 4.67 -10.25
C HIS A 273 3.30 4.10 -9.27
N ILE A 274 2.23 3.51 -9.79
CA ILE A 274 1.17 2.91 -8.99
C ILE A 274 1.33 1.39 -8.97
N TYR A 275 1.45 0.85 -7.76
CA TYR A 275 1.59 -0.57 -7.49
C TYR A 275 0.33 -1.10 -6.84
N GLY A 276 -0.52 -1.74 -7.62
CA GLY A 276 -1.74 -2.36 -7.10
C GLY A 276 -1.43 -3.62 -6.29
N LEU A 277 -1.87 -3.65 -5.03
CA LEU A 277 -1.74 -4.78 -4.11
C LEU A 277 -3.14 -5.31 -3.77
N PRO A 278 -3.48 -6.57 -4.13
CA PRO A 278 -4.78 -7.12 -3.80
C PRO A 278 -4.88 -7.39 -2.28
N PHE A 279 -6.05 -7.16 -1.71
CA PHE A 279 -6.29 -7.38 -0.28
C PHE A 279 -7.55 -8.23 -0.04
N ASN A 280 -7.49 -9.49 -0.47
CA ASN A 280 -8.57 -10.48 -0.35
C ASN A 280 -8.70 -11.03 1.09
N PHE A 281 -8.96 -10.16 2.06
CA PHE A 281 -8.94 -10.50 3.48
C PHE A 281 -9.93 -11.64 3.83
N PRO A 282 -9.49 -12.70 4.55
CA PRO A 282 -10.28 -13.92 4.73
C PRO A 282 -11.35 -13.83 5.84
N PHE A 283 -11.44 -12.71 6.56
CA PHE A 283 -12.42 -12.50 7.62
C PHE A 283 -13.35 -11.34 7.30
N LEU A 284 -14.53 -11.34 7.93
CA LEU A 284 -15.47 -10.23 7.82
C LEU A 284 -14.84 -8.95 8.37
N GLN A 285 -14.84 -7.89 7.57
CA GLN A 285 -14.35 -6.58 7.97
C GLN A 285 -15.49 -5.79 8.62
N THR A 286 -15.27 -5.37 9.87
CA THR A 286 -16.16 -4.49 10.63
C THR A 286 -15.36 -3.30 11.15
N ASN A 287 -16.07 -2.26 11.60
CA ASN A 287 -15.42 -1.09 12.22
C ASN A 287 -14.52 -1.46 13.41
N THR A 288 -14.88 -2.50 14.19
CA THR A 288 -14.06 -2.98 15.31
C THR A 288 -12.74 -3.61 14.87
N THR A 289 -12.71 -4.20 13.67
CA THR A 289 -11.50 -4.82 13.10
C THR A 289 -10.60 -3.84 12.33
N ALA A 290 -11.07 -2.63 12.05
CA ALA A 290 -10.38 -1.67 11.16
C ALA A 290 -8.97 -1.32 11.66
N ALA A 291 -8.78 -1.07 12.96
CA ALA A 291 -7.46 -0.77 13.52
C ALA A 291 -6.48 -1.94 13.36
N ARG A 292 -6.96 -3.20 13.51
CA ARG A 292 -6.13 -4.41 13.34
C ARG A 292 -5.74 -4.61 11.89
N ILE A 293 -6.65 -4.37 10.95
CA ILE A 293 -6.38 -4.43 9.52
C ILE A 293 -5.36 -3.37 9.13
N ARG A 294 -5.53 -2.12 9.60
CA ARG A 294 -4.57 -1.05 9.37
C ARG A 294 -3.17 -1.39 9.87
N GLN A 295 -3.05 -2.05 11.02
CA GLN A 295 -1.76 -2.52 11.53
C GLN A 295 -1.10 -3.59 10.62
N LEU A 296 -1.89 -4.48 10.00
CA LEU A 296 -1.38 -5.43 9.01
C LEU A 296 -0.84 -4.70 7.77
N LEU A 297 -1.61 -3.74 7.25
CA LEU A 297 -1.21 -2.93 6.09
C LEU A 297 0.03 -2.11 6.38
N GLN A 298 0.15 -1.56 7.58
CA GLN A 298 1.31 -0.81 8.03
C GLN A 298 2.55 -1.70 8.08
N SER A 299 2.44 -2.90 8.65
CA SER A 299 3.55 -3.87 8.70
C SER A 299 4.01 -4.27 7.30
N ASP A 300 3.08 -4.57 6.39
CA ASP A 300 3.39 -4.88 5.00
C ASP A 300 4.04 -3.68 4.29
N CYS A 301 3.50 -2.48 4.49
CA CYS A 301 4.01 -1.24 3.91
C CYS A 301 5.47 -1.00 4.31
N LEU A 302 5.79 -1.13 5.61
CA LEU A 302 7.15 -0.96 6.11
C LEU A 302 8.11 -2.00 5.51
N LEU A 303 7.70 -3.27 5.49
CA LEU A 303 8.52 -4.35 4.97
C LEU A 303 8.74 -4.29 3.45
N ARG A 304 7.79 -3.75 2.68
CA ARG A 304 7.98 -3.54 1.23
C ARG A 304 8.97 -2.43 0.91
N ASN A 305 8.98 -1.38 1.74
CA ASN A 305 9.73 -0.15 1.49
C ASN A 305 11.11 -0.10 2.16
N VAL A 306 11.37 -0.94 3.17
CA VAL A 306 12.68 -0.99 3.84
C VAL A 306 13.82 -1.24 2.84
N ASN A 307 14.90 -0.47 2.95
CA ASN A 307 16.04 -0.42 2.02
C ASN A 307 15.73 0.06 0.58
N TYR A 308 14.49 0.45 0.26
CA TYR A 308 14.13 1.00 -1.05
C TYR A 308 13.77 2.48 -1.00
N ALA A 309 13.26 2.98 0.13
CA ALA A 309 12.95 4.38 0.34
C ALA A 309 13.55 4.89 1.66
N SER A 310 13.81 6.19 1.75
CA SER A 310 14.19 6.85 3.00
C SER A 310 13.01 7.02 3.94
N PHE A 311 11.84 7.35 3.37
CA PHE A 311 10.60 7.52 4.12
C PHE A 311 9.42 6.73 3.53
N THR A 312 8.49 6.34 4.39
CA THR A 312 7.17 5.84 3.98
C THR A 312 6.07 6.31 4.91
N MET A 313 4.86 6.39 4.38
CA MET A 313 3.63 6.66 5.13
C MET A 313 2.53 5.69 4.71
N LEU A 314 1.59 5.39 5.61
CA LEU A 314 0.34 4.71 5.28
C LEU A 314 -0.80 5.71 5.40
N LEU A 315 -1.41 6.08 4.28
CA LEU A 315 -2.45 7.12 4.21
C LEU A 315 -3.74 6.55 3.61
N THR A 316 -4.89 7.06 4.03
CA THR A 316 -6.15 6.94 3.28
C THR A 316 -6.25 8.07 2.25
N PRO A 317 -7.03 7.93 1.16
CA PRO A 317 -7.12 8.96 0.12
C PRO A 317 -7.59 10.35 0.59
N ASN A 318 -8.27 10.43 1.73
CA ASN A 318 -8.70 11.69 2.34
C ASN A 318 -7.66 12.30 3.30
N GLU A 319 -6.40 11.88 3.22
CA GLU A 319 -5.32 12.39 4.07
C GLU A 319 -4.23 13.06 3.22
N LEU A 320 -3.94 14.34 3.47
CA LEU A 320 -2.85 15.07 2.82
C LEU A 320 -1.78 15.44 3.85
N VAL A 321 -0.51 15.19 3.53
CA VAL A 321 0.61 15.53 4.41
C VAL A 321 1.34 16.77 3.90
N PHE A 322 1.55 17.74 4.78
CA PHE A 322 2.22 19.02 4.49
C PHE A 322 3.55 19.07 5.23
N PRO A 323 4.64 18.52 4.65
CA PRO A 323 5.97 18.67 5.24
C PRO A 323 6.46 20.11 5.09
N SER A 324 7.41 20.52 5.92
CA SER A 324 8.07 21.82 5.83
C SER A 324 8.80 22.05 4.49
N THR A 325 9.27 20.98 3.87
CA THR A 325 9.92 20.98 2.56
C THR A 325 9.61 19.69 1.79
N ARG A 326 9.82 19.71 0.47
CA ARG A 326 9.62 18.55 -0.41
C ARG A 326 10.52 17.37 -0.03
N PHE A 327 10.06 16.17 -0.34
CA PHE A 327 10.90 14.99 -0.32
C PHE A 327 11.89 15.08 -1.49
N ALA A 328 13.19 15.11 -1.17
CA ALA A 328 14.25 15.17 -2.18
C ALA A 328 15.19 13.98 -2.00
N GLY A 329 15.70 13.48 -3.14
CA GLY A 329 16.66 12.38 -3.16
C GLY A 329 18.01 12.82 -2.60
N GLY A 330 18.62 11.93 -1.82
CA GLY A 330 19.90 12.22 -1.19
C GLY A 330 19.85 13.35 -0.17
N MET A 331 21.03 13.72 0.30
CA MET A 331 21.25 14.71 1.36
C MET A 331 21.18 16.15 0.86
N ALA A 332 20.21 16.45 -0.01
CA ALA A 332 20.05 17.77 -0.60
C ALA A 332 19.83 18.82 0.50
N LYS A 333 20.51 19.95 0.36
CA LYS A 333 20.46 21.03 1.36
C LYS A 333 19.02 21.54 1.49
N GLY A 334 18.45 21.49 2.69
CA GLY A 334 17.07 21.91 2.98
C GLY A 334 16.00 20.81 2.83
N SER A 335 16.38 19.60 2.44
CA SER A 335 15.45 18.46 2.38
C SER A 335 14.88 18.07 3.75
N LEU A 336 13.69 17.46 3.76
CA LEU A 336 13.08 16.93 4.98
C LEU A 336 14.00 15.89 5.66
N GLN A 337 14.69 15.08 4.85
CA GLN A 337 15.72 14.14 5.30
C GLN A 337 16.77 14.87 6.16
N GLN A 338 17.31 15.99 5.68
CA GLN A 338 18.30 16.77 6.43
C GLN A 338 17.70 17.39 7.68
N GLN A 339 16.47 17.91 7.60
CA GLN A 339 15.80 18.53 8.73
C GLN A 339 15.50 17.55 9.87
N LEU A 340 15.29 16.26 9.58
CA LEU A 340 14.99 15.27 10.62
C LEU A 340 16.26 14.61 11.20
N ARG A 341 17.46 15.05 10.82
CA ARG A 341 18.73 14.47 11.30
C ARG A 341 19.11 14.81 12.73
N HIS A 342 18.59 15.91 13.29
CA HIS A 342 18.86 16.24 14.68
C HIS A 342 18.19 15.26 15.65
N TYR A 343 17.20 14.50 15.19
CA TYR A 343 16.64 13.39 15.94
C TYR A 343 17.59 12.18 15.92
N SER A 344 17.66 11.49 17.06
CA SER A 344 18.45 10.24 17.22
C SER A 344 18.21 9.30 16.05
N THR A 345 19.25 8.61 15.57
CA THR A 345 19.16 7.60 14.50
C THR A 345 18.23 6.44 14.86
N GLU A 346 17.93 6.23 16.14
CA GLU A 346 16.97 5.23 16.61
C GLU A 346 15.50 5.65 16.41
N THR A 347 15.21 6.95 16.26
CA THR A 347 13.85 7.49 16.06
C THR A 347 13.31 7.12 14.68
N SER A 348 12.54 6.05 14.57
CA SER A 348 11.99 5.62 13.27
C SER A 348 10.60 6.17 12.98
N ARG A 349 9.93 6.76 13.97
CA ARG A 349 8.53 7.21 13.86
C ARG A 349 8.42 8.69 14.18
N PHE A 350 7.87 9.43 13.25
CA PHE A 350 7.59 10.84 13.39
C PHE A 350 6.09 11.06 13.31
N GLU A 351 5.49 11.47 14.42
CA GLU A 351 4.06 11.71 14.51
C GLU A 351 3.73 13.11 14.04
N LEU A 352 2.78 13.21 13.11
CA LEU A 352 2.31 14.46 12.53
C LEU A 352 1.05 14.93 13.27
N ALA A 353 1.03 16.20 13.64
CA ALA A 353 -0.21 16.86 14.04
C ALA A 353 -1.24 16.74 12.89
N THR A 354 -2.47 16.34 13.21
CA THR A 354 -3.51 16.06 12.21
C THR A 354 -4.72 16.96 12.46
N PHE A 355 -5.12 17.72 11.44
CA PHE A 355 -6.32 18.55 11.46
C PHE A 355 -7.49 17.82 10.78
N ALA A 356 -8.64 17.77 11.43
CA ALA A 356 -9.87 17.25 10.83
C ALA A 356 -10.54 18.34 9.99
N VAL A 357 -10.11 18.46 8.74
CA VAL A 357 -10.51 19.55 7.83
C VAL A 357 -11.87 19.24 7.21
N CYS A 358 -12.77 20.21 7.23
CA CYS A 358 -14.09 20.07 6.64
C CYS A 358 -14.01 20.05 5.12
N PHE A 359 -14.48 18.96 4.53
CA PHE A 359 -14.53 18.81 3.07
C PHE A 359 -15.72 19.58 2.49
N ASP A 360 -15.43 20.55 1.63
CA ASP A 360 -16.39 21.32 0.84
C ASP A 360 -16.15 21.06 -0.66
N GLU A 361 -17.11 20.38 -1.30
CA GLU A 361 -17.09 20.04 -2.72
C GLU A 361 -17.12 21.27 -3.64
N GLN A 362 -17.52 22.45 -3.13
CA GLN A 362 -17.51 23.70 -3.90
C GLN A 362 -16.09 24.26 -4.07
N LYS A 363 -15.13 23.78 -3.28
CA LYS A 363 -13.72 24.19 -3.42
C LYS A 363 -13.07 23.42 -4.55
N LYS A 364 -12.44 24.16 -5.48
CA LYS A 364 -11.68 23.57 -6.59
C LYS A 364 -10.57 22.65 -6.07
N LEU A 365 -9.79 23.13 -5.09
CA LEU A 365 -8.68 22.38 -4.52
C LEU A 365 -8.95 21.96 -3.08
N LEU A 366 -8.50 20.77 -2.71
CA LEU A 366 -8.55 20.26 -1.34
C LEU A 366 -7.88 21.22 -0.35
N ILE A 367 -6.77 21.84 -0.75
CA ILE A 367 -6.01 22.79 0.07
C ILE A 367 -6.79 24.11 0.36
N ASP A 368 -7.82 24.43 -0.43
CA ASP A 368 -8.65 25.62 -0.24
C ASP A 368 -9.70 25.43 0.87
N ASN A 369 -9.80 24.23 1.43
CA ASN A 369 -10.60 23.97 2.62
C ASN A 369 -9.79 24.40 3.86
N VAL A 370 -10.16 25.54 4.43
CA VAL A 370 -9.42 26.20 5.51
C VAL A 370 -9.98 25.90 6.90
N GLN A 371 -11.24 25.47 6.98
CA GLN A 371 -11.93 25.25 8.23
C GLN A 371 -11.70 23.81 8.72
N TYR A 372 -11.31 23.66 9.98
CA TYR A 372 -11.17 22.37 10.64
C TYR A 372 -11.91 22.34 11.98
N ASP A 373 -12.30 21.13 12.38
CA ASP A 373 -12.97 20.86 13.65
C ASP A 373 -11.92 20.35 14.68
N PRO A 374 -11.61 21.11 15.74
CA PRO A 374 -10.66 20.70 16.76
C PRO A 374 -11.19 19.63 17.72
N GLU A 375 -12.52 19.44 17.79
CA GLU A 375 -13.15 18.48 18.70
C GLU A 375 -13.11 17.06 18.13
N VAL A 376 -12.99 16.92 16.81
CA VAL A 376 -12.87 15.63 16.15
C VAL A 376 -11.48 15.03 16.38
N LYS A 377 -11.43 14.01 17.23
CA LYS A 377 -10.21 13.24 17.47
C LYS A 377 -9.92 12.29 16.32
N ALA A 378 -8.66 12.26 15.88
CA ALA A 378 -8.20 11.32 14.89
C ALA A 378 -8.30 9.86 15.40
N LEU A 379 -8.89 8.97 14.59
CA LEU A 379 -9.01 7.54 14.89
C LEU A 379 -7.66 6.83 15.07
N TYR A 380 -6.63 7.35 14.42
CA TYR A 380 -5.25 6.91 14.51
C TYR A 380 -4.32 8.08 14.23
N LYS A 381 -3.11 7.98 14.78
CA LYS A 381 -2.00 8.92 14.57
C LYS A 381 -1.43 8.75 13.16
N LEU A 382 -1.13 9.86 12.48
CA LEU A 382 -0.42 9.85 11.20
C LEU A 382 1.08 9.86 11.43
N LEU A 383 1.75 8.86 10.86
CA LEU A 383 3.15 8.58 11.14
C LEU A 383 3.96 8.60 9.85
N LEU A 384 5.02 9.41 9.85
CA LEU A 384 6.09 9.39 8.88
C LEU A 384 7.18 8.44 9.39
N TYR A 385 7.46 7.38 8.64
CA TYR A 385 8.45 6.37 9.02
C TYR A 385 9.76 6.60 8.32
N ARG A 386 10.85 6.69 9.09
CA ARG A 386 12.22 6.64 8.57
C ARG A 386 12.67 5.19 8.45
N LEU A 387 13.11 4.81 7.26
CA LEU A 387 13.39 3.42 6.88
C LEU A 387 14.88 3.05 6.86
N GLU A 388 15.72 3.89 7.48
CA GLU A 388 17.17 3.65 7.60
C GLU A 388 17.51 2.58 8.66
N LEU A 389 16.55 2.23 9.53
CA LEU A 389 16.73 1.21 10.55
C LEU A 389 16.43 -0.21 10.03
N PRO A 390 17.06 -1.24 10.62
CA PRO A 390 16.72 -2.63 10.32
C PRO A 390 15.23 -2.92 10.51
N ALA A 391 14.63 -3.70 9.60
CA ALA A 391 13.21 -4.05 9.60
C ALA A 391 12.66 -4.53 10.97
N ALA A 392 13.45 -5.31 11.71
CA ALA A 392 13.06 -5.81 13.03
C ALA A 392 12.80 -4.67 14.04
N GLN A 393 13.55 -3.57 13.96
CA GLN A 393 13.36 -2.40 14.82
C GLN A 393 12.16 -1.56 14.39
N LEU A 394 11.91 -1.44 13.08
CA LEU A 394 10.77 -0.70 12.53
C LEU A 394 9.42 -1.27 13.00
N LEU A 395 9.35 -2.59 13.12
CA LEU A 395 8.13 -3.33 13.46
C LEU A 395 7.89 -3.52 14.96
N LEU A 396 8.87 -3.21 15.81
CA LEU A 396 8.70 -3.32 17.26
C LEU A 396 7.67 -2.29 17.76
N PRO A 397 6.69 -2.66 18.59
CA PRO A 397 5.76 -1.68 19.19
C PRO A 397 6.48 -0.55 19.92
N THR A 398 7.64 -0.86 20.52
CA THR A 398 8.51 0.05 21.29
C THR A 398 9.43 0.93 20.45
N ALA A 399 9.32 0.94 19.12
CA ALA A 399 10.17 1.81 18.32
C ALA A 399 9.96 3.28 18.73
N THR A 400 11.05 4.00 18.91
CA THR A 400 11.03 5.36 19.44
C THR A 400 10.28 6.29 18.49
N SER A 401 9.27 6.95 19.04
CA SER A 401 8.39 7.88 18.34
C SER A 401 8.58 9.28 18.88
N VAL A 402 8.56 10.27 18.01
CA VAL A 402 8.62 11.68 18.37
C VAL A 402 7.50 12.43 17.67
N GLU A 403 6.76 13.25 18.42
CA GLU A 403 5.81 14.19 17.85
C GLU A 403 6.57 15.33 17.16
N LEU A 404 6.29 15.53 15.88
CA LEU A 404 6.88 16.61 15.11
C LEU A 404 6.17 17.93 15.43
N PRO A 405 6.92 19.03 15.57
CA PRO A 405 6.32 20.34 15.71
C PRO A 405 5.62 20.72 14.39
N LEU A 406 4.56 21.54 14.50
CA LEU A 406 3.82 22.07 13.33
C LEU A 406 4.73 22.75 12.28
N SER A 407 5.87 23.30 12.72
CA SER A 407 6.86 23.91 11.84
C SER A 407 7.61 22.92 10.94
N SER A 408 7.66 21.64 11.31
CA SER A 408 8.29 20.58 10.53
C SER A 408 7.30 19.88 9.60
N GLY A 409 6.02 19.96 9.93
CA GLY A 409 4.93 19.50 9.07
C GLY A 409 3.71 19.08 9.87
N PHE A 410 2.61 18.91 9.16
CA PHE A 410 1.32 18.47 9.70
C PHE A 410 0.55 17.70 8.62
N ALA A 411 -0.63 17.21 8.95
CA ALA A 411 -1.50 16.53 8.01
C ALA A 411 -2.94 17.05 8.10
N HIS A 412 -3.64 17.03 6.97
CA HIS A 412 -5.09 17.16 6.91
C HIS A 412 -5.71 15.78 6.82
N ARG A 413 -6.82 15.59 7.52
CA ARG A 413 -7.79 14.53 7.25
C ARG A 413 -9.11 15.18 6.89
N TYR A 414 -9.53 14.99 5.64
CA TYR A 414 -10.78 15.54 5.12
C TYR A 414 -11.96 14.72 5.64
N ILE A 415 -12.90 15.40 6.29
CA ILE A 415 -14.07 14.80 6.92
C ILE A 415 -15.37 15.52 6.52
N ASP A 416 -16.48 14.83 6.69
CA ASP A 416 -17.81 15.39 6.56
C ASP A 416 -18.20 16.12 7.85
N CYS A 417 -17.91 17.42 7.93
CA CYS A 417 -18.35 18.25 9.05
C CYS A 417 -19.86 18.50 9.00
N GLN A 418 -20.51 18.45 10.16
CA GLN A 418 -21.95 18.71 10.29
C GLN A 418 -22.29 20.22 10.28
N HIS A 419 -21.34 21.09 10.69
CA HIS A 419 -21.59 22.52 10.89
C HIS A 419 -20.54 23.41 10.20
N VAL A 420 -20.39 23.28 8.87
CA VAL A 420 -19.49 24.17 8.09
C VAL A 420 -19.98 25.62 8.22
N GLY A 421 -19.25 26.45 8.97
CA GLY A 421 -19.55 27.86 9.21
C GLY A 421 -20.25 28.19 10.54
N GLY A 422 -20.40 27.22 11.45
CA GLY A 422 -20.89 27.46 12.82
C GLY A 422 -19.78 27.88 13.81
N ASP A 423 -20.19 28.40 14.98
CA ASP A 423 -19.29 28.74 16.10
C ASP A 423 -18.59 27.46 16.61
N GLY A 424 -17.33 27.25 16.23
CA GLY A 424 -16.54 26.08 16.64
C GLY A 424 -15.54 25.58 15.60
N LEU A 425 -15.65 26.01 14.35
CA LEU A 425 -14.61 25.75 13.35
C LEU A 425 -13.49 26.76 13.44
N HIS A 426 -12.28 26.28 13.22
CA HIS A 426 -11.07 27.08 13.26
C HIS A 426 -10.39 27.09 11.90
N ASP A 427 -9.71 28.19 11.59
CA ASP A 427 -8.85 28.28 10.40
C ASP A 427 -7.47 27.69 10.72
N TRP A 428 -7.12 26.57 10.08
CA TRP A 428 -5.84 25.90 10.35
C TRP A 428 -4.63 26.77 10.00
N ARG A 429 -4.79 27.72 9.07
CA ARG A 429 -3.70 28.61 8.62
C ARG A 429 -3.19 29.49 9.75
N ASN A 430 -4.02 29.80 10.74
CA ASN A 430 -3.62 30.59 11.90
C ASN A 430 -2.58 29.89 12.79
N GLY A 431 -2.49 28.55 12.72
CA GLY A 431 -1.51 27.76 13.47
C GLY A 431 -0.20 27.51 12.71
N VAL A 432 -0.09 27.94 11.46
CA VAL A 432 1.03 27.62 10.56
C VAL A 432 1.93 28.84 10.41
N ARG A 433 3.25 28.62 10.47
CA ARG A 433 4.24 29.68 10.26
C ARG A 433 4.21 30.18 8.81
N GLN A 434 4.59 31.44 8.62
CA GLN A 434 4.57 32.10 7.30
C GLN A 434 5.42 31.36 6.26
N ASP A 435 6.63 30.91 6.62
CA ASP A 435 7.52 30.19 5.70
C ASP A 435 6.92 28.87 5.20
N LEU A 436 6.22 28.15 6.09
CA LEU A 436 5.48 26.94 5.70
C LEU A 436 4.25 27.29 4.86
N MET A 437 3.52 28.37 5.19
CA MET A 437 2.40 28.83 4.36
C MET A 437 2.84 29.23 2.94
N ASP A 438 3.99 29.87 2.79
CA ASP A 438 4.55 30.22 1.49
C ASP A 438 4.86 28.96 0.68
N HIS A 439 5.46 27.94 1.31
CA HIS A 439 5.68 26.64 0.69
C HIS A 439 4.38 25.96 0.24
N ILE A 440 3.36 25.97 1.10
CA ILE A 440 2.01 25.43 0.83
C ILE A 440 1.36 26.16 -0.35
N ASN A 441 1.49 27.49 -0.44
CA ASN A 441 0.96 28.28 -1.55
C ASN A 441 1.66 27.97 -2.88
N VAL A 442 2.97 27.71 -2.86
CA VAL A 442 3.70 27.25 -4.05
C VAL A 442 3.18 25.89 -4.51
N LEU A 443 3.01 24.94 -3.57
CA LEU A 443 2.45 23.61 -3.88
C LEU A 443 1.03 23.71 -4.42
N ARG A 444 0.18 24.55 -3.81
CA ARG A 444 -1.18 24.83 -4.27
C ARG A 444 -1.20 25.24 -5.73
N ASN A 445 -0.36 26.20 -6.11
CA ASN A 445 -0.32 26.70 -7.49
C ASN A 445 0.19 25.64 -8.48
N GLU A 446 1.15 24.80 -8.07
CA GLU A 446 1.62 23.68 -8.90
C GLU A 446 0.52 22.63 -9.11
N VAL A 447 -0.17 22.26 -8.04
CA VAL A 447 -1.28 21.31 -8.10
C VAL A 447 -2.43 21.85 -8.95
N ASP A 448 -2.73 23.15 -8.87
CA ASP A 448 -3.75 23.81 -9.71
C ASP A 448 -3.42 23.78 -11.20
N LEU A 449 -2.13 23.68 -11.57
CA LEU A 449 -1.68 23.56 -12.96
C LEU A 449 -1.70 22.11 -13.46
N LEU A 450 -1.66 21.13 -12.55
CA LEU A 450 -1.62 19.70 -12.86
C LEU A 450 -3.02 19.06 -12.94
N ILE A 451 -4.06 19.75 -12.47
CA ILE A 451 -5.49 19.37 -12.51
C ILE A 451 -6.17 20.15 -13.62
#